data_AF-A0A5K0V8F2-F1
#
_entry.id   AF-A0A5K0V8F2-F1
#
_cell.length_a   1.000
_cell.length_b   1.000
_cell.length_c   1.000
_cell.angle_alpha   90.00
_cell.angle_beta   90.00
_cell.angle_gamma   90.00
#
_symmetry.space_group_name_H-M   'P 1'
#
loop_
_entity.id
_entity.type
_entity.pdbx_description
1 polymer ?
#
loop_
_entity_poly.entity_id
_entity_poly.type
_entity_poly.pdbx_seq_one_letter_code
_entity_poly.pdbx_strand_id
1 'polypeptide(L)' 'AFALFKLQEDIKKQFSTEENCTEDDIQAFLMSKKGLMISSLWKLNVIDIEATLTH' A
#
# COMPACT_ATOMS: atom_id res chain seq x y z
N ALA A 1 7.43 3.35 7.96
CA ALA A 1 6.16 3.09 7.24
C ALA A 1 5.82 4.11 6.13
N PHE A 2 6.68 5.10 5.80
CA PHE A 2 6.37 6.17 4.83
C PHE A 2 5.85 5.68 3.47
N ALA A 3 6.47 4.65 2.88
CA ALA A 3 6.05 4.10 1.59
C ALA A 3 4.63 3.49 1.61
N LEU A 4 4.24 2.86 2.73
CA LEU A 4 2.92 2.27 2.89
C LEU A 4 1.83 3.35 3.05
N PHE A 5 2.10 4.37 3.86
CA PHE A 5 1.18 5.51 4.01
C PHE A 5 0.99 6.27 2.70
N LYS A 6 2.08 6.51 1.96
CA LYS A 6 2.01 7.16 0.65
C LYS A 6 1.18 6.33 -0.34
N LEU A 7 1.35 5.01 -0.33
CA LEU A 7 0.56 4.10 -1.14
C LEU A 7 -0.94 4.13 -0.76
N GLN A 8 -1.27 4.13 0.53
CA GLN A 8 -2.66 4.22 0.99
C GLN A 8 -3.33 5.52 0.53
N GLU A 9 -2.62 6.65 0.58
CA GLU A 9 -3.11 7.94 0.08
C GLU A 9 -3.31 7.94 -1.44
N ASP A 10 -2.38 7.35 -2.19
CA ASP A 10 -2.48 7.24 -3.65
C ASP A 10 -3.68 6.35 -4.05
N ILE A 11 -3.89 5.23 -3.36
CA ILE A 11 -5.07 4.37 -3.53
C ILE A 11 -6.35 5.16 -3.28
N LYS A 12 -6.44 5.85 -2.13
CA LYS A 12 -7.63 6.64 -1.76
C LYS A 12 -7.96 7.71 -2.79
N LYS A 13 -6.95 8.38 -3.35
CA LYS A 13 -7.13 9.37 -4.43
C LYS A 13 -7.65 8.74 -5.70
N GLN A 14 -7.10 7.60 -6.10
CA GLN A 14 -7.54 6.86 -7.30
C GLN A 14 -9.04 6.52 -7.21
N PHE A 15 -9.48 6.00 -6.05
CA PHE A 15 -10.90 5.70 -5.78
C PHE A 15 -11.77 6.94 -5.58
N SER A 16 -11.23 8.05 -5.10
CA SER A 16 -12.01 9.30 -4.95
C SER A 16 -12.25 10.04 -6.28
N THR A 17 -11.60 9.62 -7.37
CA THR A 17 -11.67 10.25 -8.70
C THR A 17 -12.59 9.46 -9.65
N GLU A 18 -13.54 8.71 -9.09
CA GLU A 18 -14.41 7.69 -9.72
C GLU A 18 -15.17 8.11 -10.99
N GLU A 19 -15.24 9.40 -11.34
CA GLU A 19 -16.05 9.87 -12.47
C GLU A 19 -15.55 9.39 -13.86
N ASN A 20 -14.33 8.84 -13.96
CA ASN A 20 -13.74 8.40 -15.24
C ASN A 20 -12.90 7.11 -15.20
N CYS A 21 -12.87 6.36 -14.08
CA CYS A 21 -12.00 5.18 -13.95
C CYS A 21 -12.80 3.88 -14.03
N THR A 22 -12.41 2.95 -14.91
CA THR A 22 -13.08 1.65 -15.04
C THR A 22 -12.62 0.66 -13.95
N GLU A 23 -13.38 -0.40 -13.72
CA GLU A 23 -12.99 -1.48 -12.81
C GLU A 23 -11.64 -2.12 -13.22
N ASP A 24 -11.40 -2.27 -14.53
CA ASP A 24 -10.15 -2.78 -15.07
C ASP A 24 -8.96 -1.86 -14.77
N ASP A 25 -9.16 -0.54 -14.86
CA ASP A 25 -8.12 0.45 -14.52
C ASP A 25 -7.77 0.40 -13.03
N ILE A 26 -8.78 0.24 -12.18
CA ILE A 26 -8.61 0.09 -10.74
C ILE A 26 -7.85 -1.21 -10.43
N GLN A 27 -8.22 -2.32 -11.07
CA GLN A 27 -7.54 -3.60 -10.90
C GLN A 27 -6.08 -3.53 -11.36
N ALA A 28 -5.82 -2.94 -12.53
CA ALA A 28 -4.47 -2.76 -13.05
C ALA A 28 -3.61 -1.89 -12.11
N PHE A 29 -4.19 -0.81 -11.58
CA PHE A 29 -3.54 0.04 -10.60
C PHE A 29 -3.17 -0.73 -9.33
N LEU A 30 -4.12 -1.45 -8.72
CA LEU A 30 -3.88 -2.25 -7.52
C LEU A 30 -2.80 -3.33 -7.76
N MET A 31 -2.85 -4.01 -8.91
CA MET A 31 -1.84 -4.99 -9.29
C MET A 31 -0.45 -4.35 -9.44
N SER A 32 -0.36 -3.15 -10.03
CA SER A 32 0.91 -2.42 -10.15
C SER A 32 1.52 -2.05 -8.79
N LYS A 33 0.70 -1.89 -7.75
CA LYS A 33 1.14 -1.51 -6.39
C LYS A 33 1.35 -2.70 -5.46
N LYS A 34 0.90 -3.91 -5.83
CA LYS A 34 0.94 -5.12 -4.99
C LYS A 34 2.34 -5.40 -4.42
N GLY A 35 3.38 -5.33 -5.24
CA GLY A 35 4.76 -5.59 -4.79
C GLY A 35 5.26 -4.59 -3.75
N LEU A 36 4.97 -3.30 -3.96
CA LEU A 36 5.32 -2.23 -3.02
C LEU A 36 4.58 -2.40 -1.69
N MET A 37 3.29 -2.76 -1.75
CA MET A 37 2.47 -3.03 -0.57
C MET A 37 3.07 -4.17 0.26
N ILE A 38 3.34 -5.31 -0.40
CA ILE A 38 3.90 -6.51 0.25
C ILE A 38 5.25 -6.19 0.89
N SER A 39 6.16 -5.53 0.16
CA SER A 39 7.47 -5.17 0.71
C SER A 39 7.36 -4.22 1.91
N SER A 40 6.43 -3.26 1.86
CA SER A 40 6.24 -2.31 2.95
C SER A 40 5.63 -2.95 4.20
N LEU A 41 4.68 -3.88 4.03
CA LEU A 41 4.09 -4.65 5.14
C LEU A 41 5.12 -5.58 5.78
N TRP A 42 5.94 -6.28 4.98
CA TRP A 42 7.02 -7.11 5.52
C TRP A 42 7.99 -6.30 6.37
N LYS A 43 8.44 -5.13 5.89
CA LYS A 43 9.33 -4.25 6.66
C LYS A 43 8.70 -3.79 7.97
N LEU A 44 7.40 -3.47 7.96
CA LEU A 44 6.68 -3.08 9.17
C LEU A 44 6.68 -4.22 10.19
N ASN A 45 6.34 -5.44 9.75
CA ASN A 45 6.30 -6.61 10.62
C ASN A 45 7.68 -6.97 11.17
N VAL A 46 8.74 -6.85 10.37
CA VAL A 46 10.13 -7.08 10.84
C VAL A 46 10.47 -6.11 11.96
N ILE A 47 10.23 -4.81 11.76
CA ILE A 47 10.52 -3.77 12.77
C ILE A 47 9.71 -4.00 14.05
N ASP A 48 8.44 -4.40 13.93
CA ASP A 48 7.56 -4.67 15.07
C ASP A 48 8.02 -5.87 15.91
N ILE A 49 8.43 -6.96 15.24
CA ILE A 49 9.02 -8.13 15.89
C ILE A 49 10.34 -7.76 16.57
N GLU A 50 11.23 -7.05 15.87
CA GLU A 50 12.51 -6.60 16.43
C GLU A 50 12.29 -5.74 17.67
N ALA A 51 11.39 -4.75 17.60
CA ALA A 51 11.05 -3.89 18.73
C ALA A 51 10.54 -4.70 19.93
N THR A 52 9.66 -5.67 19.69
CA THR A 52 9.11 -6.56 20.73
C THR A 52 10.19 -7.43 21.38
N LEU A 53 11.15 -7.93 20.60
CA LEU A 53 12.22 -8.80 21.12
C LEU A 53 13.34 -8.02 21.83
N THR A 54 13.50 -6.74 21.52
CA THR A 54 14.51 -5.87 22.15
C THR A 54 14.04 -5.18 23.42
N HIS A 55 12.78 -5.37 23.82
CA HIS A 55 12.15 -4.83 25.03
C HIS A 55 11.87 -5.93 26.06
#